data_AF-A0A975I602-F1
#
_entry.id   AF-A0A975I602-F1
#
_cell.length_a   1.000
_cell.length_b   1.000
_cell.length_c   1.000
_cell.angle_alpha   90.00
_cell.angle_beta   90.00
_cell.angle_gamma   90.00
#
_symmetry.space_group_name_H-M   'P 1'
#
loop_
_entity.id
_entity.type
_entity.pdbx_description
1 polymer ?
#
loop_
_entity_poly.entity_id
_entity_poly.type
_entity_poly.pdbx_seq_one_letter_code
_entity_poly.pdbx_strand_id
1 'polypeptide(L)'
;MKQPVKILALTLALAAWVHGEERVYKQPSDFIKGAFGGKIPSTSILSLSGDVKSRAKGIMAHNYPESRVRYWKQGSRSVWILEEIGKTQPITTGFLVENGRIKSVEILIYRESHGWEVSKPFFTKQFSNASLKSGDRLSAEVKNVAGATLSVRAVTKLARLALYFDSIV
;
A
#
# COMPACT_ATOMS: atom_id res chain seq x y z
N MET A 1 -9.65 67.58 17.33
CA MET A 1 -9.81 66.38 16.49
C MET A 1 -8.67 65.41 16.76
N LYS A 2 -8.93 64.28 17.44
CA LYS A 2 -7.96 63.19 17.65
C LYS A 2 -8.59 61.91 17.10
N GLN A 3 -7.99 61.31 16.07
CA GLN A 3 -8.39 60.02 15.51
C GLN A 3 -7.73 58.90 16.32
N PRO A 4 -8.43 57.84 16.75
CA PRO A 4 -7.79 56.72 17.41
C PRO A 4 -7.18 55.76 16.38
N VAL A 5 -5.90 55.42 16.60
CA VAL A 5 -5.16 54.42 15.83
C VAL A 5 -5.78 53.05 16.08
N LYS A 6 -6.27 52.39 15.01
CA LYS A 6 -6.69 50.98 15.06
C LYS A 6 -5.44 50.10 14.95
N ILE A 7 -5.04 49.46 16.05
CA ILE A 7 -4.02 48.41 16.03
C ILE A 7 -4.69 47.14 15.48
N LEU A 8 -4.34 46.78 14.25
CA LEU A 8 -4.72 45.51 13.64
C LEU A 8 -3.74 44.44 14.13
N ALA A 9 -4.14 43.67 15.13
CA ALA A 9 -3.39 42.49 15.56
C ALA A 9 -3.56 41.37 14.54
N LEU A 10 -2.52 41.10 13.76
CA LEU A 10 -2.45 39.97 12.84
C LEU A 10 -2.11 38.70 13.64
N THR A 11 -3.11 37.94 14.04
CA THR A 11 -2.92 36.60 14.63
C THR A 11 -2.42 35.63 13.58
N LEU A 12 -1.16 35.23 13.69
CA LEU A 12 -0.53 34.17 12.91
C LEU A 12 -1.08 32.82 13.40
N ALA A 13 -2.06 32.26 12.69
CA ALA A 13 -2.56 30.92 12.96
C ALA A 13 -1.50 29.88 12.54
N LEU A 14 -0.77 29.34 13.52
CA LEU A 14 0.15 28.23 13.30
C LEU A 14 -0.69 26.96 13.11
N ALA A 15 -0.90 26.55 11.86
CA ALA A 15 -1.50 25.26 11.55
C ALA A 15 -0.54 24.14 11.99
N ALA A 16 -0.79 23.55 13.16
CA ALA A 16 -0.11 22.35 13.60
C ALA A 16 -0.52 21.21 12.67
N TRP A 17 0.35 20.86 11.73
CA TRP A 17 0.25 19.59 11.03
C TRP A 17 0.41 18.50 12.08
N VAL A 18 -0.67 17.78 12.37
CA VAL A 18 -0.61 16.54 13.13
C VAL A 18 0.17 15.56 12.27
N HIS A 19 1.48 15.52 12.47
CA HIS A 19 2.32 14.48 11.89
C HIS A 19 1.92 13.21 12.62
N GLY A 20 1.17 12.33 11.94
CA GLY A 20 1.03 10.95 12.39
C GLY A 20 2.43 10.35 12.56
N GLU A 21 2.59 9.39 13.47
CA GLU A 21 3.85 8.68 13.64
C GLU A 21 4.17 7.89 12.36
N GLU A 22 4.88 8.51 11.42
CA GLU A 22 5.41 7.83 10.25
C GLU A 22 6.54 6.90 10.70
N ARG A 23 6.28 5.60 10.58
CA ARG A 23 7.25 4.54 10.84
C ARG A 23 7.67 3.95 9.51
N VAL A 24 8.91 4.20 9.12
CA VAL A 24 9.54 3.56 7.96
C VAL A 24 10.26 2.29 8.42
N TYR A 25 9.67 1.13 8.12
CA TYR A 25 10.26 -0.17 8.45
C TYR A 25 11.34 -0.58 7.44
N LYS A 26 11.12 -0.26 6.17
CA LYS A 26 12.04 -0.57 5.07
C LYS A 26 11.79 0.39 3.91
N GLN A 27 12.85 0.90 3.30
CA GLN A 27 12.70 1.72 2.09
C GLN A 27 12.18 0.86 0.92
N PRO A 28 11.27 1.38 0.07
CA PRO A 28 10.79 0.64 -1.10
C PRO A 28 11.91 0.16 -2.03
N SER A 29 12.95 0.99 -2.21
CA SER A 29 14.14 0.62 -3.00
C SER A 29 14.86 -0.60 -2.43
N ASP A 30 14.95 -0.73 -1.11
CA ASP A 30 15.59 -1.86 -0.45
C ASP A 30 14.74 -3.14 -0.55
N PHE A 31 13.42 -3.02 -0.50
CA PHE A 31 12.52 -4.14 -0.78
C PHE A 31 12.69 -4.65 -2.22
N ILE A 32 12.72 -3.73 -3.19
CA ILE A 32 12.92 -4.08 -4.62
C ILE A 32 14.29 -4.73 -4.82
N LYS A 33 15.39 -4.15 -4.28
CA LYS A 33 16.73 -4.75 -4.34
C LYS A 33 16.73 -6.16 -3.75
N GLY A 34 16.13 -6.35 -2.58
CA GLY A 34 16.05 -7.65 -1.91
C GLY A 34 15.36 -8.72 -2.77
N ALA A 35 14.31 -8.35 -3.50
CA ALA A 35 13.58 -9.26 -4.38
C ALA A 35 14.39 -9.74 -5.60
N PHE A 36 15.35 -8.93 -6.06
CA PHE A 36 16.11 -9.13 -7.30
C PHE A 36 17.62 -9.26 -7.07
N GLY A 37 18.04 -9.84 -5.93
CA GLY A 37 19.44 -10.17 -5.67
C GLY A 37 20.38 -8.96 -5.57
N GLY A 38 19.88 -7.84 -5.05
CA GLY A 38 20.65 -6.62 -4.79
C GLY A 38 20.61 -5.57 -5.91
N LYS A 39 20.00 -5.88 -7.07
CA LYS A 39 19.86 -4.95 -8.20
C LYS A 39 18.40 -4.55 -8.38
N ILE A 40 18.15 -3.33 -8.85
CA ILE A 40 16.80 -2.88 -9.23
C ILE A 40 16.67 -3.04 -10.74
N PRO A 41 15.73 -3.85 -11.26
CA PRO A 41 15.44 -3.91 -12.68
C PRO A 41 14.93 -2.57 -13.22
N SER A 42 14.86 -2.44 -14.55
CA SER A 42 14.19 -1.31 -15.18
C SER A 42 12.74 -1.18 -14.68
N THR A 43 12.29 0.05 -14.45
CA THR A 43 10.92 0.30 -14.00
C THR A 43 9.95 0.12 -15.16
N SER A 44 8.90 -0.67 -14.93
CA SER A 44 7.78 -0.86 -15.84
C SER A 44 6.55 -0.09 -15.35
N ILE A 45 5.62 0.21 -16.25
CA ILE A 45 4.39 0.94 -15.94
C ILE A 45 3.20 0.13 -16.45
N LEU A 46 2.25 -0.14 -15.56
CA LEU A 46 0.93 -0.66 -15.89
C LEU A 46 -0.06 0.50 -15.96
N SER A 47 -0.65 0.72 -17.12
CA SER A 47 -1.72 1.71 -17.31
C SER A 47 -3.06 1.14 -16.88
N LEU A 48 -3.78 1.87 -16.03
CA LEU A 48 -5.09 1.48 -15.50
C LEU A 48 -6.20 2.21 -16.26
N SER A 49 -6.84 1.52 -17.20
CA SER A 49 -7.97 2.03 -18.00
C SER A 49 -9.04 0.94 -18.17
N GLY A 50 -10.27 1.36 -18.53
CA GLY A 50 -11.39 0.48 -18.84
C GLY A 50 -11.61 -0.61 -17.78
N ASP A 51 -11.59 -1.86 -18.24
CA ASP A 51 -11.81 -3.05 -17.41
C ASP A 51 -10.82 -3.18 -16.26
N VAL A 52 -9.57 -2.72 -16.44
CA VAL A 52 -8.56 -2.77 -15.38
C VAL A 52 -8.96 -1.89 -14.20
N LYS A 53 -9.45 -0.67 -14.46
CA LYS A 53 -9.99 0.20 -13.41
C LYS A 53 -11.26 -0.36 -12.80
N SER A 54 -12.15 -0.94 -13.61
CA SER A 54 -13.39 -1.55 -13.13
C SER A 54 -13.13 -2.71 -12.17
N ARG A 55 -12.20 -3.60 -12.52
CA ARG A 55 -11.82 -4.75 -11.69
C ARG A 55 -11.03 -4.33 -10.44
N ALA A 56 -10.11 -3.37 -10.58
CA ALA A 56 -9.44 -2.76 -9.42
C ALA A 56 -10.46 -2.15 -8.45
N LYS A 57 -11.50 -1.46 -8.95
CA LYS A 57 -12.59 -0.95 -8.10
C LYS A 57 -13.35 -2.07 -7.39
N GLY A 58 -13.64 -3.18 -8.05
CA GLY A 58 -14.26 -4.36 -7.43
C GLY A 58 -13.42 -4.94 -6.29
N ILE A 59 -12.10 -5.02 -6.48
CA ILE A 59 -11.14 -5.47 -5.46
C ILE A 59 -11.03 -4.44 -4.32
N MET A 60 -10.94 -3.15 -4.63
CA MET A 60 -10.70 -2.14 -3.60
C MET A 60 -12.00 -1.74 -2.86
N ALA A 61 -13.16 -2.02 -3.45
CA ALA A 61 -14.48 -1.54 -3.00
C ALA A 61 -14.60 0.00 -2.98
N HIS A 62 -13.70 0.69 -3.67
CA HIS A 62 -13.74 2.11 -4.01
C HIS A 62 -12.91 2.32 -5.28
N ASN A 63 -12.98 3.52 -5.85
CA ASN A 63 -12.17 3.84 -7.02
C ASN A 63 -10.68 3.80 -6.63
N TYR A 64 -9.88 3.06 -7.39
CA TYR A 64 -8.42 3.12 -7.25
C TYR A 64 -7.94 4.44 -7.89
N PRO A 65 -7.26 5.32 -7.13
CA PRO A 65 -7.03 6.70 -7.55
C PRO A 65 -6.05 6.81 -8.72
N GLU A 66 -5.06 5.92 -8.77
CA GLU A 66 -4.00 5.98 -9.76
C GLU A 66 -4.49 5.60 -11.17
N SER A 67 -3.95 6.29 -12.17
CA SER A 67 -4.09 5.91 -13.59
C SER A 67 -2.94 5.03 -14.08
N ARG A 68 -1.83 4.97 -13.33
CA ARG A 68 -0.62 4.24 -13.67
C ARG A 68 0.01 3.67 -12.42
N VAL A 69 0.43 2.40 -12.47
CA VAL A 69 1.14 1.74 -11.37
C VAL A 69 2.52 1.35 -11.86
N ARG A 70 3.56 1.76 -11.12
CA ARG A 70 4.92 1.31 -11.37
C ARG A 70 5.13 -0.07 -10.78
N TYR A 71 5.87 -0.90 -11.49
CA TYR A 71 6.29 -2.21 -11.01
C TYR A 71 7.68 -2.55 -11.55
N TRP A 72 8.28 -3.58 -10.99
CA TRP A 72 9.58 -4.09 -11.40
C TRP A 72 9.44 -5.58 -11.69
N LYS A 73 9.97 -6.06 -12.81
CA LYS A 73 9.82 -7.45 -13.22
C LYS A 73 11.12 -8.02 -13.76
N GLN A 74 11.39 -9.28 -13.44
CA GLN A 74 12.49 -10.07 -14.00
C GLN A 74 12.04 -11.53 -14.11
N GLY A 75 11.91 -12.03 -15.34
CA GLY A 75 11.35 -13.35 -15.59
C GLY A 75 9.93 -13.46 -15.04
N SER A 76 9.68 -14.47 -14.20
CA SER A 76 8.39 -14.69 -13.55
C SER A 76 8.21 -13.94 -12.23
N ARG A 77 9.20 -13.17 -11.77
CA ARG A 77 9.14 -12.37 -10.53
C ARG A 77 8.71 -10.95 -10.83
N SER A 78 7.74 -10.44 -10.08
CA SER A 78 7.32 -9.03 -10.10
C SER A 78 7.27 -8.45 -8.68
N VAL A 79 7.58 -7.16 -8.56
CA VAL A 79 7.45 -6.38 -7.33
C VAL A 79 6.46 -5.25 -7.52
N TRP A 80 5.54 -5.14 -6.57
CA TRP A 80 4.51 -4.11 -6.50
C TRP A 80 4.64 -3.35 -5.18
N ILE A 81 4.72 -2.04 -5.26
CA ILE A 81 4.64 -1.15 -4.09
C ILE A 81 3.30 -0.43 -4.20
N LEU A 82 2.37 -0.75 -3.30
CA LEU A 82 1.00 -0.27 -3.36
C LEU A 82 0.60 0.37 -2.03
N GLU A 83 -0.40 1.24 -2.08
CA GLU A 83 -0.92 1.95 -0.91
C GLU A 83 -2.44 1.84 -0.82
N GLU A 84 -2.92 1.73 0.41
CA GLU A 84 -4.35 1.75 0.74
C GLU A 84 -4.51 2.45 2.10
N ILE A 85 -5.61 3.18 2.24
CA ILE A 85 -5.94 3.83 3.52
C ILE A 85 -6.32 2.75 4.55
N GLY A 86 -5.65 2.77 5.69
CA GLY A 86 -6.01 1.96 6.85
C GLY A 86 -7.28 2.48 7.51
N LYS A 87 -7.12 3.19 8.62
CA LYS A 87 -8.18 3.96 9.26
C LYS A 87 -8.28 5.37 8.70
N THR A 88 -7.15 6.06 8.58
CA THR A 88 -7.08 7.47 8.13
C THR A 88 -5.83 7.79 7.31
N GLN A 89 -4.80 6.95 7.33
CA GLN A 89 -3.53 7.22 6.66
C GLN A 89 -3.14 6.05 5.73
N PRO A 90 -2.33 6.30 4.68
CA PRO A 90 -1.90 5.26 3.76
C PRO A 90 -0.91 4.29 4.41
N ILE A 91 -1.10 3.01 4.10
CA ILE A 91 -0.19 1.91 4.44
C ILE A 91 0.57 1.53 3.17
N THR A 92 1.86 1.81 3.12
CA THR A 92 2.71 1.46 1.98
C THR A 92 3.18 0.01 2.13
N THR A 93 2.79 -0.86 1.20
CA THR A 93 3.06 -2.30 1.26
C THR A 93 3.80 -2.77 0.01
N GLY A 94 4.87 -3.53 0.23
CA GLY A 94 5.61 -4.23 -0.82
C GLY A 94 5.12 -5.66 -1.00
N PHE A 95 4.92 -6.07 -2.24
CA PHE A 95 4.56 -7.43 -2.63
C PHE A 95 5.59 -7.97 -3.62
N LEU A 96 6.18 -9.12 -3.30
CA LEU A 96 6.92 -9.92 -4.26
C LEU A 96 6.00 -11.04 -4.73
N VAL A 97 5.72 -11.09 -6.03
CA VAL A 97 4.95 -12.15 -6.67
C VAL A 97 5.87 -12.93 -7.60
N GLU A 98 5.74 -14.25 -7.62
CA GLU A 98 6.46 -15.12 -8.53
C GLU A 98 5.52 -16.23 -9.00
N ASN A 99 5.38 -16.38 -10.32
CA ASN A 99 4.47 -17.36 -10.95
C ASN A 99 3.02 -17.22 -10.44
N GLY A 100 2.49 -15.99 -10.36
CA GLY A 100 1.13 -15.71 -9.90
C GLY A 100 0.88 -16.02 -8.41
N ARG A 101 1.94 -16.18 -7.61
CA ARG A 101 1.86 -16.46 -6.18
C ARG A 101 2.70 -15.47 -5.38
N ILE A 102 2.16 -15.00 -4.26
CA ILE A 102 2.89 -14.14 -3.33
C ILE A 102 4.05 -14.92 -2.70
N LYS A 103 5.26 -14.37 -2.79
CA LYS A 103 6.45 -14.90 -2.09
C LYS A 103 6.79 -14.10 -0.85
N SER A 104 6.55 -12.78 -0.87
CA SER A 104 6.75 -11.92 0.29
C SER A 104 5.74 -10.78 0.32
N VAL A 105 5.33 -10.42 1.53
CA VAL A 105 4.57 -9.21 1.84
C VAL A 105 5.29 -8.50 2.97
N GLU A 106 5.53 -7.20 2.81
CA GLU A 106 6.14 -6.38 3.86
C GLU A 106 5.47 -5.02 3.92
N ILE A 107 5.11 -4.59 5.13
CA ILE A 107 4.75 -3.19 5.38
C ILE A 107 6.02 -2.37 5.38
N LEU A 108 6.10 -1.41 4.46
CA LEU A 108 7.30 -0.59 4.24
C LEU A 108 7.23 0.71 5.04
N ILE A 109 6.07 1.38 4.98
CA ILE A 109 5.81 2.64 5.66
C ILE A 109 4.41 2.59 6.27
N TYR A 110 4.31 2.94 7.54
CA TYR A 110 3.06 2.93 8.30
C TYR A 110 2.89 4.26 9.04
N ARG A 111 1.72 4.88 8.97
CA ARG A 111 1.51 6.28 9.38
C ARG A 111 0.41 6.45 10.44
N GLU A 112 -0.03 5.35 11.05
CA GLU A 112 -1.07 5.37 12.08
C GLU A 112 -0.51 5.01 13.46
N SER A 113 -1.18 5.52 14.50
CA SER A 113 -0.81 5.27 15.89
C SER A 113 -1.05 3.82 16.31
N HIS A 114 -2.09 3.18 15.77
CA HIS A 114 -2.52 1.82 16.11
C HIS A 114 -2.58 0.93 14.87
N GLY A 115 -2.58 -0.37 15.06
CA GLY A 115 -2.69 -1.35 13.98
C GLY A 115 -1.37 -1.70 13.31
N TRP A 116 -0.24 -1.19 13.83
CA TRP A 116 1.11 -1.48 13.33
C TRP A 116 1.50 -2.96 13.48
N GLU A 117 0.72 -3.75 14.19
CA GLU A 117 0.84 -5.20 14.30
C GLU A 117 0.80 -5.89 12.92
N VAL A 118 0.17 -5.29 11.91
CA VAL A 118 0.22 -5.79 10.52
C VAL A 118 1.62 -5.74 9.90
N SER A 119 2.57 -5.00 10.49
CA SER A 119 3.99 -5.05 10.06
C SER A 119 4.70 -6.33 10.49
N LYS A 120 4.13 -7.09 11.42
CA LYS A 120 4.83 -8.22 12.04
C LYS A 120 4.79 -9.48 11.17
N PRO A 121 5.83 -10.32 11.25
CA PRO A 121 5.90 -11.55 10.47
C PRO A 121 4.73 -12.51 10.67
N PHE A 122 4.13 -12.56 11.88
CA PHE A 122 2.98 -13.43 12.13
C PHE A 122 1.78 -13.08 11.23
N PHE A 123 1.63 -11.80 10.87
CA PHE A 123 0.59 -11.35 9.96
C PHE A 123 1.00 -11.52 8.50
N THR A 124 2.16 -10.99 8.11
CA THR A 124 2.57 -10.95 6.69
C THR A 124 2.86 -12.33 6.10
N LYS A 125 3.31 -13.30 6.92
CA LYS A 125 3.53 -14.68 6.48
C LYS A 125 2.24 -15.42 6.11
N GLN A 126 1.07 -14.94 6.54
CA GLN A 126 -0.22 -15.54 6.15
C GLN A 126 -0.50 -15.45 4.64
N PHE A 127 0.16 -14.52 3.94
CA PHE A 127 0.03 -14.34 2.49
C PHE A 127 0.99 -15.23 1.69
N SER A 128 1.90 -15.96 2.35
CA SER A 128 2.90 -16.78 1.65
C SER A 128 2.24 -17.82 0.77
N ASN A 129 2.68 -17.87 -0.49
CA ASN A 129 2.17 -18.74 -1.54
C ASN A 129 0.68 -18.52 -1.90
N ALA A 130 0.07 -17.42 -1.44
CA ALA A 130 -1.29 -17.08 -1.80
C ALA A 130 -1.38 -16.67 -3.29
N SER A 131 -2.47 -17.02 -3.94
CA SER A 131 -2.80 -16.69 -5.33
C SER A 131 -4.20 -16.08 -5.43
N LEU A 132 -4.53 -15.51 -6.58
CA LEU A 132 -5.87 -15.02 -6.86
C LEU A 132 -6.73 -16.17 -7.39
N LYS A 133 -7.88 -16.41 -6.76
CA LYS A 133 -8.91 -17.36 -7.20
C LYS A 133 -9.98 -16.64 -8.02
N SER A 134 -10.88 -17.41 -8.62
CA SER A 134 -12.08 -16.91 -9.27
C SER A 134 -12.85 -15.92 -8.37
N GLY A 135 -13.35 -14.84 -8.97
CA GLY A 135 -14.05 -13.77 -8.25
C GLY A 135 -13.14 -12.89 -7.39
N ASP A 136 -11.85 -12.79 -7.73
CA ASP A 136 -10.84 -11.95 -7.06
C ASP A 136 -10.73 -12.21 -5.56
N ARG A 137 -10.87 -13.47 -5.17
CA ARG A 137 -10.68 -13.93 -3.79
C ARG A 137 -9.25 -14.40 -3.59
N LEU A 138 -8.68 -14.11 -2.42
CA LEU A 138 -7.38 -14.64 -2.05
C LEU A 138 -7.49 -16.14 -1.78
N SER A 139 -6.49 -16.92 -2.18
CA SER A 139 -6.50 -18.36 -1.94
C SER A 139 -6.31 -18.73 -0.47
N ALA A 140 -5.61 -17.87 0.27
CA ALA A 140 -5.31 -18.00 1.70
C ALA A 140 -6.36 -17.28 2.56
N GLU A 141 -6.61 -17.84 3.74
CA GLU A 141 -7.39 -17.19 4.78
C GLU A 141 -6.48 -16.31 5.64
N VAL A 142 -6.82 -15.02 5.75
CA VAL A 142 -6.04 -14.06 6.54
C VAL A 142 -6.79 -13.82 7.85
N LYS A 143 -6.18 -14.25 8.95
CA LYS A 143 -6.74 -14.03 10.29
C LYS A 143 -6.64 -12.55 10.66
N ASN A 144 -7.67 -12.07 11.34
CA ASN A 144 -7.66 -10.72 11.90
C ASN A 144 -6.61 -10.59 13.01
N VAL A 145 -6.17 -9.36 13.21
CA VAL A 145 -5.28 -8.96 14.29
C VAL A 145 -6.06 -7.99 15.19
N ALA A 146 -6.07 -8.26 16.49
CA ALA A 146 -6.80 -7.44 17.46
C ALA A 146 -6.33 -5.98 17.37
N GLY A 147 -7.28 -5.04 17.34
CA GLY A 147 -6.98 -3.61 17.22
C GLY A 147 -6.54 -3.14 15.83
N ALA A 148 -6.37 -4.03 14.85
CA ALA A 148 -5.84 -3.70 13.51
C ALA A 148 -6.77 -4.09 12.35
N THR A 149 -8.07 -4.30 12.60
CA THR A 149 -9.02 -4.82 11.60
C THR A 149 -9.04 -4.02 10.29
N LEU A 150 -8.96 -2.69 10.35
CA LEU A 150 -8.94 -1.85 9.14
C LEU A 150 -7.62 -2.00 8.37
N SER A 151 -6.49 -2.04 9.06
CA SER A 151 -5.18 -2.30 8.47
C SER A 151 -5.10 -3.69 7.84
N VAL A 152 -5.67 -4.72 8.50
CA VAL A 152 -5.78 -6.08 7.94
C VAL A 152 -6.57 -6.07 6.64
N ARG A 153 -7.74 -5.40 6.62
CA ARG A 153 -8.56 -5.27 5.41
C ARG A 153 -7.82 -4.55 4.29
N ALA A 154 -7.14 -3.44 4.60
CA ALA A 154 -6.37 -2.67 3.63
C ALA A 154 -5.28 -3.52 2.96
N VAL A 155 -4.42 -4.17 3.76
CA VAL A 155 -3.33 -5.01 3.24
C VAL A 155 -3.88 -6.22 2.47
N THR A 156 -5.01 -6.80 2.92
CA THR A 156 -5.65 -7.90 2.21
C THR A 156 -6.18 -7.47 0.83
N LYS A 157 -6.79 -6.28 0.72
CA LYS A 157 -7.20 -5.74 -0.59
C LYS A 157 -5.98 -5.54 -1.50
N LEU A 158 -4.91 -4.94 -0.97
CA LEU A 158 -3.67 -4.72 -1.71
C LEU A 158 -3.03 -6.02 -2.20
N ALA A 159 -3.05 -7.09 -1.40
CA ALA A 159 -2.55 -8.40 -1.81
C ALA A 159 -3.30 -8.95 -3.03
N ARG A 160 -4.64 -8.82 -3.04
CA ARG A 160 -5.47 -9.22 -4.18
C ARG A 160 -5.21 -8.34 -5.40
N LEU A 161 -5.02 -7.04 -5.18
CA LEU A 161 -4.73 -6.09 -6.25
C LEU A 161 -3.37 -6.37 -6.90
N ALA A 162 -2.33 -6.64 -6.11
CA ALA A 162 -1.00 -7.02 -6.60
C ALA A 162 -1.04 -8.29 -7.44
N LEU A 163 -1.76 -9.32 -6.98
CA LEU A 163 -1.94 -10.56 -7.75
C LEU A 163 -2.74 -10.35 -9.04
N TYR A 164 -3.75 -9.49 -9.00
CA TYR A 164 -4.49 -9.12 -10.21
C TYR A 164 -3.58 -8.40 -11.22
N PHE A 165 -2.83 -7.40 -10.77
CA PHE A 165 -1.91 -6.67 -11.64
C PHE A 165 -0.80 -7.58 -12.20
N ASP A 166 -0.26 -8.51 -11.41
CA ASP A 166 0.69 -9.52 -11.89
C ASP A 166 0.09 -10.40 -13.01
N SER A 167 -1.19 -10.76 -12.90
CA SER A 167 -1.86 -11.62 -13.88
C SER A 167 -2.07 -10.99 -15.26
N ILE A 168 -1.87 -9.67 -15.39
CA ILE A 168 -2.09 -8.93 -16.63
C ILE A 168 -0.81 -8.28 -17.19
N VAL A 169 0.37 -8.61 -16.65
CA VAL A 169 1.68 -8.12 -17.12
C VAL A 169 2.69 -9.24 -17.38
#